data_AF-A0A8B9M1P2-F1
#
_entry.id   AF-A0A8B9M1P2-F1
#
_cell.length_a   1.000
_cell.length_b   1.000
_cell.length_c   1.000
_cell.angle_alpha   90.00
_cell.angle_beta   90.00
_cell.angle_gamma   90.00
#
_symmetry.space_group_name_H-M   'P 1'
#
loop_
_entity.id
_entity.type
_entity.pdbx_description
1 polymer ?
#
loop_
_entity_poly.entity_id
_entity_poly.type
_entity_poly.pdbx_seq_one_letter_code
_entity_poly.pdbx_strand_id
1 'polypeptide(L)'
;METAKEMTRESLPIKCLEAVILGIYLTNGQPSVERFPISFKTHFSGNYFHHVVLGIYCNGRYGSLGMSRRSDLMDKPLTYRTLSDLIFEFEDSYKKYLHSVKKVKIGLYVPHEPHSFQPIEWKQLVLNVSKMMRTEVRKELEKFARDMRMKVGLCAWVVDLEAGVPCPIMQRLVLLHVSRLTLA
;
A
#
# COMPACT_ATOMS: atom_id res chain seq x y z
N MET A 1 5.80 -2.61 -17.11
CA MET A 1 6.32 -1.26 -16.77
C MET A 1 6.52 -0.36 -17.99
N GLU A 2 6.63 -0.91 -19.22
CA GLU A 2 6.84 -0.10 -20.44
C GLU A 2 5.76 0.98 -20.67
N THR A 3 4.49 0.67 -20.40
CA THR A 3 3.40 1.65 -20.52
C THR A 3 3.59 2.89 -19.62
N ALA A 4 4.15 2.74 -18.42
CA ALA A 4 4.43 3.88 -17.55
C ALA A 4 5.55 4.76 -18.12
N LYS A 5 6.54 4.15 -18.76
CA LYS A 5 7.63 4.86 -19.45
C LYS A 5 7.09 5.63 -20.65
N GLU A 6 6.18 5.04 -21.43
CA GLU A 6 5.47 5.75 -22.51
C GLU A 6 4.65 6.94 -21.97
N MET A 7 3.92 6.77 -20.86
CA MET A 7 3.19 7.88 -20.22
C MET A 7 4.10 9.06 -19.89
N THR A 8 5.32 8.82 -19.39
CA THR A 8 6.29 9.90 -19.12
C THR A 8 6.84 10.56 -20.38
N ARG A 9 6.92 9.84 -21.51
CA ARG A 9 7.41 10.38 -22.77
C ARG A 9 6.34 11.21 -23.49
N GLU A 10 5.12 10.71 -23.53
CA GLU A 10 4.00 11.36 -24.23
C GLU A 10 3.34 12.49 -23.43
N SER A 11 3.46 12.46 -22.08
CA SER A 11 2.98 13.52 -21.19
C SER A 11 1.48 13.89 -21.37
N LEU A 12 0.66 12.89 -21.67
CA LEU A 12 -0.78 13.06 -21.86
C LEU A 12 -1.56 13.02 -20.52
N PRO A 13 -2.77 13.61 -20.45
CA PRO A 13 -3.61 13.53 -19.26
C PRO A 13 -3.97 12.09 -18.89
N ILE A 14 -3.79 11.74 -17.60
CA ILE A 14 -4.03 10.40 -17.05
C ILE A 14 -5.21 10.35 -16.08
N LYS A 15 -5.74 9.15 -15.87
CA LYS A 15 -6.79 8.82 -14.90
C LYS A 15 -6.23 8.05 -13.71
N CYS A 16 -7.12 7.69 -12.78
CA CYS A 16 -6.75 7.03 -11.52
C CYS A 16 -5.93 5.74 -11.68
N LEU A 17 -6.29 4.84 -12.61
CA LEU A 17 -5.55 3.59 -12.81
C LEU A 17 -4.13 3.85 -13.36
N GLU A 18 -4.03 4.73 -14.34
CA GLU A 18 -2.76 5.10 -14.97
C GLU A 18 -1.83 5.77 -13.95
N ALA A 19 -2.38 6.64 -13.09
CA ALA A 19 -1.64 7.26 -11.99
C ALA A 19 -1.11 6.25 -10.97
N VAL A 20 -1.83 5.15 -10.73
CA VAL A 20 -1.34 4.06 -9.86
C VAL A 20 -0.15 3.35 -10.50
N ILE A 21 -0.25 3.00 -11.78
CA ILE A 21 0.83 2.34 -12.53
C ILE A 21 2.06 3.25 -12.63
N LEU A 22 1.86 4.54 -12.91
CA LEU A 22 2.92 5.53 -12.93
C LEU A 22 3.53 5.74 -11.55
N GLY A 23 2.72 5.79 -10.50
CA GLY A 23 3.18 5.89 -9.12
C GLY A 23 4.09 4.73 -8.73
N ILE A 24 3.74 3.50 -9.09
CA ILE A 24 4.59 2.31 -8.92
C ILE A 24 5.92 2.50 -9.65
N TYR A 25 5.87 2.87 -10.93
CA TYR A 25 7.06 3.08 -11.75
C TYR A 25 8.04 4.10 -11.13
N LEU A 26 7.53 5.25 -10.69
CA LEU A 26 8.34 6.33 -10.12
C LEU A 26 8.91 6.01 -8.73
N THR A 27 8.34 5.05 -8.02
CA THR A 27 8.74 4.68 -6.65
C THR A 27 9.52 3.35 -6.59
N ASN A 28 9.75 2.68 -7.72
CA ASN A 28 10.52 1.43 -7.77
C ASN A 28 11.92 1.59 -7.16
N GLY A 29 12.60 2.72 -7.38
CA GLY A 29 13.94 3.00 -6.85
C GLY A 29 14.02 3.29 -5.34
N GLN A 30 12.89 3.27 -4.62
CA GLN A 30 12.83 3.58 -3.18
C GLN A 30 12.41 2.35 -2.38
N PRO A 31 13.34 1.47 -1.95
CA PRO A 31 13.01 0.21 -1.28
C PRO A 31 12.39 0.38 0.11
N SER A 32 12.52 1.57 0.72
CA SER A 32 11.85 1.90 1.99
C SER A 32 10.36 2.21 1.84
N VAL A 33 9.87 2.30 0.60
CA VAL A 33 8.51 2.72 0.26
C VAL A 33 7.72 1.53 -0.26
N GLU A 34 6.96 0.91 0.63
CA GLU A 34 6.07 -0.19 0.30
C GLU A 34 4.79 0.34 -0.36
N ARG A 35 4.34 -0.33 -1.41
CA ARG A 35 3.27 0.18 -2.31
C ARG A 35 2.22 -0.87 -2.53
N PHE A 36 0.95 -0.52 -2.39
CA PHE A 36 -0.15 -1.46 -2.53
C PHE A 36 -1.37 -0.76 -3.09
N PRO A 37 -2.12 -1.36 -4.03
CA PRO A 37 -3.29 -0.70 -4.60
C PRO A 37 -4.47 -0.73 -3.62
N ILE A 38 -5.19 0.38 -3.52
CA ILE A 38 -6.44 0.51 -2.75
C ILE A 38 -7.54 0.89 -3.73
N SER A 39 -8.57 0.04 -3.85
CA SER A 39 -9.71 0.28 -4.73
C SER A 39 -10.99 0.51 -3.93
N PHE A 40 -11.73 1.55 -4.30
CA PHE A 40 -13.02 1.91 -3.73
C PHE A 40 -14.13 1.65 -4.74
N LYS A 41 -15.18 0.95 -4.30
CA LYS A 41 -16.47 0.90 -5.00
C LYS A 41 -17.44 1.76 -4.20
N THR A 42 -17.89 2.86 -4.79
CA THR A 42 -18.86 3.77 -4.17
C THR A 42 -20.17 3.77 -4.92
N HIS A 43 -21.24 4.23 -4.27
CA HIS A 43 -22.56 4.38 -4.84
C HIS A 43 -23.02 5.82 -4.67
N PHE A 44 -23.49 6.43 -5.75
CA PHE A 44 -24.05 7.78 -5.77
C PHE A 44 -25.13 7.87 -6.84
N SER A 45 -26.28 8.44 -6.50
CA SER A 45 -27.41 8.67 -7.41
C SER A 45 -27.80 7.45 -8.27
N GLY A 46 -27.90 6.27 -7.65
CA GLY A 46 -28.28 5.01 -8.31
C GLY A 46 -27.16 4.32 -9.10
N ASN A 47 -25.99 4.96 -9.23
CA ASN A 47 -24.86 4.46 -10.01
C ASN A 47 -23.70 4.01 -9.11
N TYR A 48 -22.95 3.02 -9.61
CA TYR A 48 -21.72 2.56 -8.97
C TYR A 48 -20.49 3.17 -9.64
N PHE A 49 -19.57 3.66 -8.83
CA PHE A 49 -18.32 4.24 -9.29
C PHE A 49 -17.13 3.43 -8.76
N HIS A 50 -16.09 3.35 -9.58
CA HIS A 50 -14.84 2.68 -9.28
C HIS A 50 -13.72 3.71 -9.25
N HIS A 51 -12.93 3.68 -8.19
CA HIS A 51 -11.80 4.57 -8.02
C HIS A 51 -10.65 3.82 -7.35
N VAL A 52 -9.42 4.10 -7.75
CA VAL A 52 -8.23 3.41 -7.27
C VAL A 52 -7.12 4.41 -6.96
N VAL A 53 -6.40 4.18 -5.87
CA VAL A 53 -5.24 4.94 -5.45
C VAL A 53 -4.12 3.96 -5.06
N LEU A 54 -2.89 4.45 -5.06
CA LEU A 54 -1.72 3.70 -4.61
C LEU A 54 -1.49 4.02 -3.14
N GLY A 55 -1.81 3.09 -2.25
CA GLY A 55 -1.44 3.17 -0.85
C GLY A 55 0.07 3.03 -0.69
N ILE A 56 0.63 3.87 0.18
CA ILE A 56 2.06 3.86 0.51
C ILE A 56 2.22 3.59 1.99
N TYR A 57 3.22 2.78 2.32
CA TYR A 57 3.68 2.57 3.68
C TYR A 57 5.20 2.81 3.75
N CYS A 58 5.62 3.72 4.62
CA CYS A 58 7.03 4.03 4.84
C CYS A 58 7.22 4.49 6.30
N ASN A 59 8.28 4.02 6.96
CA ASN A 59 8.64 4.38 8.33
C ASN A 59 7.49 4.28 9.36
N GLY A 60 6.66 3.23 9.24
CA GLY A 60 5.54 3.03 10.17
C GLY A 60 4.33 3.93 9.94
N ARG A 61 4.31 4.69 8.83
CA ARG A 61 3.21 5.58 8.46
C ARG A 61 2.63 5.23 7.11
N TYR A 62 1.35 5.51 6.95
CA TYR A 62 0.57 5.30 5.75
C TYR A 62 0.27 6.63 5.05
N GLY A 63 0.14 6.58 3.73
CA GLY A 63 -0.27 7.67 2.86
C GLY A 63 -0.76 7.13 1.52
N SER A 64 -0.99 7.99 0.54
CA SER A 64 -1.38 7.57 -0.79
C SER A 64 -0.88 8.50 -1.89
N LEU A 65 -0.71 7.93 -3.07
CA LEU A 65 -0.57 8.65 -4.34
C LEU A 65 -1.72 8.25 -5.26
N GLY A 66 -2.14 9.17 -6.12
CA GLY A 66 -3.15 8.87 -7.12
C GLY A 66 -3.58 10.11 -7.87
N MET A 67 -4.52 9.93 -8.79
CA MET A 67 -5.18 11.02 -9.49
C MET A 67 -6.67 10.85 -9.38
N SER A 68 -7.34 11.93 -9.02
CA SER A 68 -8.79 12.00 -8.96
C SER A 68 -9.25 13.37 -9.46
N ARG A 69 -10.52 13.45 -9.85
CA ARG A 69 -11.17 14.73 -10.17
C ARG A 69 -11.37 15.60 -8.92
N ARG A 70 -11.21 15.01 -7.73
CA ARG A 70 -11.35 15.67 -6.42
C ARG A 70 -10.03 15.58 -5.66
N SER A 71 -9.57 16.70 -5.12
CA SER A 71 -8.25 16.80 -4.48
C SER A 71 -8.13 16.03 -3.17
N ASP A 72 -9.23 15.80 -2.47
CA ASP A 72 -9.29 15.04 -1.23
C ASP A 72 -9.40 13.52 -1.44
N LEU A 73 -9.55 13.07 -2.69
CA LEU A 73 -9.64 11.67 -3.09
C LEU A 73 -8.40 11.23 -3.89
N MET A 74 -7.24 11.84 -3.71
CA MET A 74 -6.02 11.48 -4.44
C MET A 74 -4.84 11.22 -3.49
N ASP A 75 -3.93 12.19 -3.37
CA ASP A 75 -2.80 12.11 -2.46
C ASP A 75 -3.22 12.36 -1.02
N LYS A 76 -2.57 11.60 -0.13
CA LYS A 76 -2.69 11.78 1.32
C LYS A 76 -1.27 11.75 1.88
N PRO A 77 -0.91 12.73 2.73
CA PRO A 77 0.44 12.80 3.28
C PRO A 77 0.73 11.59 4.15
N LEU A 78 2.02 11.27 4.32
CA LEU A 78 2.49 10.11 5.08
C LEU A 78 2.40 10.33 6.61
N THR A 79 1.21 10.65 7.11
CA THR A 79 0.95 11.04 8.50
C THR A 79 0.11 10.02 9.27
N TYR A 80 -0.55 9.10 8.58
CA TYR A 80 -1.49 8.15 9.19
C TYR A 80 -0.73 7.02 9.87
N ARG A 81 -1.04 6.74 11.15
CA ARG A 81 -0.34 5.69 11.93
C ARG A 81 -0.85 4.28 11.60
N THR A 82 -2.09 4.19 11.15
CA THR A 82 -2.76 2.92 10.89
C THR A 82 -3.40 2.93 9.51
N LEU A 83 -3.58 1.74 8.93
CA LEU A 83 -4.23 1.60 7.63
C LEU A 83 -5.71 1.99 7.72
N SER A 84 -6.35 1.66 8.85
CA SER A 84 -7.75 2.05 9.08
C SER A 84 -7.95 3.56 9.09
N ASP A 85 -7.06 4.34 9.68
CA ASP A 85 -7.18 5.81 9.68
C ASP A 85 -7.11 6.39 8.26
N LEU A 86 -6.21 5.87 7.40
CA LEU A 86 -6.13 6.27 5.99
C LEU A 86 -7.43 5.93 5.24
N ILE A 87 -7.95 4.71 5.40
CA ILE A 87 -9.18 4.28 4.72
C ILE A 87 -10.40 5.08 5.19
N PHE A 88 -10.49 5.38 6.48
CA PHE A 88 -11.58 6.19 7.04
C PHE A 88 -11.52 7.64 6.57
N GLU A 89 -10.33 8.21 6.41
CA GLU A 89 -10.18 9.54 5.81
C GLU A 89 -10.73 9.58 4.37
N PHE A 90 -10.48 8.54 3.57
CA PHE A 90 -11.11 8.42 2.24
C PHE A 90 -12.63 8.27 2.34
N GLU A 91 -13.11 7.44 3.26
CA GLU A 91 -14.55 7.25 3.50
C GLU A 91 -15.24 8.58 3.82
N ASP A 92 -14.65 9.38 4.71
CA ASP A 92 -15.18 10.67 5.13
C ASP A 92 -15.06 11.72 4.02
N SER A 93 -14.02 11.64 3.18
CA SER A 93 -13.89 12.46 1.96
C SER A 93 -14.99 12.12 0.93
N TYR A 94 -15.32 10.84 0.72
CA TYR A 94 -16.44 10.45 -0.15
C TYR A 94 -17.79 10.96 0.35
N LYS A 95 -18.01 10.98 1.68
CA LYS A 95 -19.26 11.50 2.28
C LYS A 95 -19.52 12.96 1.91
N LYS A 96 -18.47 13.78 1.80
CA LYS A 96 -18.59 15.20 1.37
C LYS A 96 -19.22 15.35 -0.02
N TYR A 97 -19.05 14.35 -0.88
CA TYR A 97 -19.64 14.30 -2.22
C TYR A 97 -20.88 13.41 -2.30
N LEU A 98 -21.48 13.05 -1.15
CA LEU A 98 -22.66 12.19 -1.05
C LEU A 98 -22.44 10.76 -1.61
N HIS A 99 -21.19 10.36 -1.79
CA HIS A 99 -20.85 9.00 -2.17
C HIS A 99 -20.87 8.09 -0.94
N SER A 100 -21.57 6.97 -1.04
CA SER A 100 -21.53 5.90 -0.03
C SER A 100 -20.53 4.83 -0.44
N VAL A 101 -19.48 4.62 0.36
CA VAL A 101 -18.51 3.53 0.12
C VAL A 101 -19.18 2.19 0.38
N LYS A 102 -19.24 1.33 -0.65
CA LYS A 102 -19.86 0.00 -0.56
C LYS A 102 -18.82 -1.08 -0.34
N LYS A 103 -17.71 -1.02 -1.08
CA LYS A 103 -16.62 -1.98 -0.94
C LYS A 103 -15.26 -1.29 -1.00
N VAL A 104 -14.33 -1.81 -0.21
CA VAL A 104 -12.91 -1.44 -0.25
C VAL A 104 -12.14 -2.71 -0.59
N LYS A 105 -11.24 -2.64 -1.56
CA LYS A 105 -10.33 -3.72 -1.91
C LYS A 105 -8.90 -3.25 -1.70
N ILE A 106 -8.09 -4.09 -1.08
CA ILE A 106 -6.68 -3.78 -0.82
C ILE A 106 -5.86 -4.92 -1.40
N GLY A 107 -4.87 -4.55 -2.21
CA GLY A 107 -3.92 -5.45 -2.81
C GLY A 107 -2.77 -5.82 -1.90
N LEU A 108 -1.88 -6.68 -2.41
CA LEU A 108 -0.58 -6.94 -1.78
C LEU A 108 0.43 -5.86 -2.15
N TYR A 109 1.60 -5.90 -1.49
CA TYR A 109 2.71 -5.06 -1.88
C TYR A 109 3.19 -5.41 -3.29
N VAL A 110 3.44 -4.38 -4.07
CA VAL A 110 3.97 -4.49 -5.42
C VAL A 110 5.49 -4.62 -5.31
N PRO A 111 6.10 -5.68 -5.88
CA PRO A 111 7.54 -5.84 -5.89
C PRO A 111 8.26 -4.62 -6.50
N HIS A 112 9.44 -4.29 -5.99
CA HIS A 112 10.27 -3.21 -6.52
C HIS A 112 10.97 -3.59 -7.83
N GLU A 113 11.12 -4.89 -8.09
CA GLU A 113 11.80 -5.39 -9.27
C GLU A 113 10.94 -5.18 -10.55
N PRO A 114 11.40 -4.35 -11.51
CA PRO A 114 10.63 -4.02 -12.71
C PRO A 114 10.44 -5.18 -13.69
N HIS A 115 11.30 -6.20 -13.61
CA HIS A 115 11.30 -7.39 -14.46
C HIS A 115 10.47 -8.54 -13.90
N SER A 116 9.86 -8.34 -12.72
CA SER A 116 8.92 -9.33 -12.20
C SER A 116 7.72 -9.44 -13.15
N PHE A 117 7.53 -10.61 -13.72
CA PHE A 117 6.32 -10.96 -14.50
C PHE A 117 5.12 -11.24 -13.58
N GLN A 118 5.25 -11.04 -12.26
CA GLN A 118 4.14 -11.25 -11.34
C GLN A 118 3.08 -10.16 -11.56
N PRO A 119 1.82 -10.55 -11.79
CA PRO A 119 0.74 -9.57 -11.90
C PRO A 119 0.52 -8.87 -10.56
N ILE A 120 0.13 -7.60 -10.61
CA ILE A 120 -0.28 -6.86 -9.43
C ILE A 120 -1.53 -7.53 -8.84
N GLU A 121 -1.47 -7.92 -7.57
CA GLU A 121 -2.63 -8.45 -6.85
C GLU A 121 -3.49 -7.29 -6.34
N TRP A 122 -4.66 -7.09 -6.96
CA TRP A 122 -5.54 -5.96 -6.68
C TRP A 122 -6.58 -6.22 -5.59
N LYS A 123 -6.81 -7.48 -5.20
CA LYS A 123 -8.00 -7.87 -4.44
C LYS A 123 -7.75 -8.95 -3.39
N GLN A 124 -6.61 -8.86 -2.69
CA GLN A 124 -6.30 -9.79 -1.60
C GLN A 124 -7.27 -9.66 -0.43
N LEU A 125 -7.55 -8.41 0.00
CA LEU A 125 -8.57 -8.12 1.00
C LEU A 125 -9.74 -7.42 0.33
N VAL A 126 -10.96 -7.91 0.58
CA VAL A 126 -12.19 -7.31 0.08
C VAL A 126 -13.15 -7.11 1.25
N LEU A 127 -13.38 -5.86 1.63
CA LEU A 127 -14.28 -5.49 2.72
C LEU A 127 -15.58 -4.92 2.17
N ASN A 128 -16.70 -5.34 2.76
CA ASN A 128 -18.01 -4.79 2.45
C ASN A 128 -18.44 -3.79 3.53
N VAL A 129 -17.91 -2.57 3.42
CA VAL A 129 -18.07 -1.50 4.42
C VAL A 129 -19.54 -1.14 4.67
N SER A 130 -20.41 -1.35 3.68
CA SER A 130 -21.85 -1.07 3.85
C SER A 130 -22.59 -2.05 4.78
N LYS A 131 -22.01 -3.21 5.08
CA LYS A 131 -22.64 -4.26 5.90
C LYS A 131 -21.92 -4.50 7.23
N MET A 132 -20.82 -3.80 7.48
CA MET A 132 -19.95 -4.04 8.62
C MET A 132 -19.91 -2.83 9.54
N MET A 133 -19.74 -3.04 10.83
CA MET A 133 -19.52 -1.95 11.77
C MET A 133 -18.11 -1.37 11.61
N ARG A 134 -17.94 -0.07 11.90
CA ARG A 134 -16.63 0.61 11.78
C ARG A 134 -15.54 -0.06 12.62
N THR A 135 -15.89 -0.64 13.76
CA THR A 135 -14.99 -1.41 14.64
C THR A 135 -14.52 -2.71 14.01
N GLU A 136 -15.40 -3.43 13.31
CA GLU A 136 -15.07 -4.67 12.59
C GLU A 136 -14.19 -4.37 11.38
N VAL A 137 -14.52 -3.34 10.62
CA VAL A 137 -13.71 -2.86 9.49
C VAL A 137 -12.29 -2.52 9.96
N ARG A 138 -12.16 -1.78 11.06
CA ARG A 138 -10.86 -1.48 11.67
C ARG A 138 -10.11 -2.76 12.02
N LYS A 139 -10.76 -3.72 12.69
CA LYS A 139 -10.12 -4.98 13.10
C LYS A 139 -9.55 -5.76 11.91
N GLU A 140 -10.32 -5.89 10.83
CA GLU A 140 -9.88 -6.59 9.62
C GLU A 140 -8.75 -5.84 8.89
N LEU A 141 -8.83 -4.51 8.80
CA LEU A 141 -7.78 -3.69 8.19
C LEU A 141 -6.46 -3.80 8.97
N GLU A 142 -6.50 -3.72 10.30
CA GLU A 142 -5.29 -3.81 11.12
C GLU A 142 -4.71 -5.22 11.20
N LYS A 143 -5.57 -6.25 11.13
CA LYS A 143 -5.11 -7.64 10.95
C LYS A 143 -4.36 -7.79 9.63
N PHE A 144 -4.96 -7.36 8.53
CA PHE A 144 -4.35 -7.44 7.21
C PHE A 144 -3.06 -6.61 7.10
N ALA A 145 -3.03 -5.40 7.68
CA ALA A 145 -1.82 -4.57 7.73
C ALA A 145 -0.68 -5.23 8.52
N ARG A 146 -0.98 -6.00 9.58
CA ARG A 146 0.03 -6.81 10.28
C ARG A 146 0.50 -7.98 9.42
N ASP A 147 -0.42 -8.72 8.80
CA ASP A 147 -0.08 -9.85 7.95
C ASP A 147 0.79 -9.44 6.75
N MET A 148 0.50 -8.29 6.13
CA MET A 148 1.34 -7.71 5.07
C MET A 148 2.76 -7.42 5.58
N ARG A 149 2.90 -6.77 6.73
CA ARG A 149 4.22 -6.45 7.32
C ARG A 149 5.02 -7.69 7.71
N MET A 150 4.36 -8.73 8.21
CA MET A 150 5.01 -10.00 8.56
C MET A 150 5.48 -10.76 7.31
N LYS A 151 4.70 -10.72 6.22
CA LYS A 151 5.08 -11.33 4.94
C LYS A 151 6.23 -10.60 4.24
N VAL A 152 6.31 -9.27 4.36
CA VAL A 152 7.49 -8.50 3.91
C VAL A 152 8.72 -8.91 4.68
N GLY A 153 8.59 -9.13 5.99
CA GLY A 153 9.65 -9.72 6.79
C GLY A 153 10.19 -10.96 6.09
N LEU A 154 9.38 -12.02 5.97
CA LEU A 154 9.78 -13.30 5.36
C LEU A 154 10.36 -13.18 3.95
N CYS A 155 9.83 -12.31 3.10
CA CYS A 155 10.35 -12.11 1.74
C CYS A 155 11.69 -11.36 1.75
N ALA A 156 11.83 -10.31 2.57
CA ALA A 156 13.10 -9.60 2.76
C ALA A 156 14.19 -10.54 3.32
N TRP A 157 13.85 -11.46 4.23
CA TRP A 157 14.80 -12.49 4.70
C TRP A 157 15.31 -13.39 3.57
N VAL A 158 14.47 -13.75 2.59
CA VAL A 158 14.90 -14.60 1.47
C VAL A 158 15.79 -13.82 0.51
N VAL A 159 15.43 -12.57 0.20
CA VAL A 159 16.23 -11.71 -0.69
C VAL A 159 17.57 -11.31 -0.04
N ASP A 160 17.59 -11.00 1.27
CA ASP A 160 18.82 -10.71 2.02
C ASP A 160 19.72 -11.94 2.13
N LEU A 161 19.15 -13.15 2.24
CA LEU A 161 19.92 -14.40 2.24
C LEU A 161 20.55 -14.68 0.87
N GLU A 162 19.83 -14.44 -0.23
CA GLU A 162 20.36 -14.56 -1.60
C GLU A 162 21.37 -13.46 -1.93
N ALA A 163 21.23 -12.25 -1.38
CA ALA A 163 22.15 -11.13 -1.56
C ALA A 163 23.34 -11.13 -0.58
N GLY A 164 23.44 -12.12 0.32
CA GLY A 164 24.53 -12.25 1.29
C GLY A 164 24.56 -11.17 2.38
N VAL A 165 23.45 -10.46 2.60
CA VAL A 165 23.35 -9.39 3.60
C VAL A 165 23.00 -10.01 4.96
N PRO A 166 23.85 -9.86 6.00
CA PRO A 166 23.59 -10.52 7.27
C PRO A 166 22.41 -9.88 7.98
N CYS A 167 21.43 -10.72 8.30
CA CYS A 167 20.19 -10.29 8.94
C CYS A 167 20.44 -9.50 10.24
N PRO A 168 19.70 -8.39 10.50
CA PRO A 168 19.81 -7.59 11.73
C PRO A 168 19.57 -8.39 13.03
N ILE A 169 18.77 -9.45 12.98
CA ILE A 169 18.53 -10.33 14.13
C ILE A 169 19.76 -11.21 14.41
N MET A 170 20.45 -11.66 13.36
CA MET A 170 21.71 -12.39 13.48
C MET A 170 22.84 -11.46 13.99
N GLN A 171 22.87 -10.20 13.54
CA GLN A 171 23.80 -9.19 14.06
C GLN A 171 23.57 -8.91 15.55
N ARG A 172 22.31 -8.81 16.01
CA ARG A 172 22.00 -8.68 17.45
C ARG A 172 22.39 -9.92 18.24
N LEU A 173 22.19 -11.13 17.71
CA LEU A 173 22.60 -12.35 18.37
C LEU A 173 24.13 -12.47 18.47
N VAL A 174 24.86 -12.11 17.41
CA VAL A 174 26.33 -12.08 17.39
C VAL A 174 26.86 -11.01 18.36
N LEU A 175 26.29 -9.81 18.39
CA LEU A 175 26.66 -8.78 19.38
C LEU A 175 26.40 -9.22 20.83
N LEU A 176 25.30 -9.93 21.08
CA LEU A 176 25.00 -10.53 22.40
C LEU A 176 25.95 -11.68 22.76
N HIS A 177 26.42 -12.46 21.78
CA HIS A 177 27.40 -13.52 22.00
C HIS A 177 28.81 -12.97 22.25
N VAL A 178 29.23 -11.97 21.46
CA VAL A 178 30.53 -11.29 21.62
C VAL A 178 30.58 -10.54 22.96
N SER A 179 29.50 -9.89 23.38
CA SER A 179 29.44 -9.20 24.68
C SER A 179 29.46 -10.16 25.88
N ARG A 180 29.11 -11.45 25.69
CA ARG A 180 29.24 -12.47 26.74
C ARG A 180 30.64 -13.07 26.83
N LEU A 181 31.43 -13.00 25.75
CA LEU A 181 32.80 -13.52 25.69
C LEU A 181 33.86 -12.52 26.17
N THR A 182 33.54 -11.22 26.25
CA THR A 182 34.45 -10.18 26.77
C THR A 182 34.27 -9.86 28.25
N LEU A 183 33.36 -10.57 28.94
CA LEU A 183 33.06 -10.43 30.37
C LEU A 183 33.43 -11.67 31.20
N ALA A 184 34.25 -12.57 30.65
CA ALA A 184 34.82 -13.73 31.34
C ALA A 184 36.35 -13.64 31.37
#